data_AF-A0A7K3A608-F1
#
_entry.id   AF-A0A7K3A608-F1
#
_cell.length_a   1.000
_cell.length_b   1.000
_cell.length_c   1.000
_cell.angle_alpha   90.00
_cell.angle_beta   90.00
_cell.angle_gamma   90.00
#
_symmetry.space_group_name_H-M   'P 1'
#
loop_
_entity.id
_entity.type
_entity.pdbx_description
1 polymer ?
#
loop_
_entity_poly.entity_id
_entity_poly.type
_entity_poly.pdbx_seq_one_letter_code
_entity_poly.pdbx_strand_id
1 'polypeptide(L)'
;MTPPPLSRRGVLTGGAASLGAAFTPTAAQAAESARQDHGRPKKAVVFRDVRPFAAKEAVDLTVIDGRVSDQPAPRGAKVIDGGGRIALPSLVDAHIHPDKTTWGSDWITRKPASGIADYCAQDVEVFRTQSRPVGERAYGLMAHAVTRGTRAMRAHADVAPAYGLAGVEGVAEARERLADALDVQIVAFPQHGVVRTPGTAQLLKDAARGGLVDMVGGIDPISFDQAMDEQLDLLFDLADRYDVGVDIHLHDRDEKGTKVLRGIIERTRALSLRGKVTVSHVFCLPFLGEAELDTMAGDLADLDIALTTVAPNESLVLPITKLHEHGVRVGLGSDGVRDSWSPFGNADMLHRAHILGWVTDVRLDDELSACYTVGAHGGADVMGLDHADFRPGAPADFVLVRGECVPQVVVDMPQRDVVVHGGQVVAREGELV
;
A
#
# COMPACT_ATOMS: atom_id res chain seq x y z
N MET A 1 18.89 39.18 5.01
CA MET A 1 18.07 38.81 6.19
C MET A 1 17.37 37.51 5.83
N THR A 2 17.89 36.41 6.35
CA THR A 2 17.31 35.07 6.25
C THR A 2 15.98 35.05 7.00
N PRO A 3 14.90 34.50 6.43
CA PRO A 3 13.66 34.33 7.18
C PRO A 3 13.88 33.32 8.33
N PRO A 4 13.15 33.44 9.45
CA PRO A 4 13.29 32.54 10.59
C PRO A 4 12.82 31.12 10.23
N PRO A 5 13.34 30.07 10.88
CA PRO A 5 12.85 28.71 10.69
C PRO A 5 11.41 28.63 11.23
N LEU A 6 10.48 28.18 10.38
CA LEU A 6 9.13 27.80 10.79
C LEU A 6 9.23 26.72 11.87
N SER A 7 8.47 26.91 12.96
CA SER A 7 8.43 25.99 14.09
C SER A 7 7.87 24.62 13.64
N ARG A 8 8.68 23.57 13.82
CA ARG A 8 8.47 22.17 13.40
C ARG A 8 7.45 21.39 14.26
N ARG A 9 6.27 21.94 14.52
CA ARG A 9 5.24 21.27 15.33
C ARG A 9 3.93 21.15 14.57
N GLY A 10 3.80 20.11 13.77
CA GLY A 10 2.54 19.81 13.07
C GLY A 10 2.57 18.56 12.20
N VAL A 11 3.45 17.58 12.46
CA VAL A 11 3.64 16.50 11.49
C VAL A 11 2.64 15.36 11.65
N LEU A 12 2.10 15.07 12.85
CA LEU A 12 1.19 13.92 13.04
C LEU A 12 0.05 14.09 14.06
N THR A 13 -0.28 15.30 14.50
CA THR A 13 -1.37 15.50 15.48
C THR A 13 -2.73 15.63 14.79
N GLY A 14 -3.29 14.50 14.37
CA GLY A 14 -4.66 14.38 13.86
C GLY A 14 -5.36 13.20 14.51
N GLY A 15 -5.87 13.42 15.73
CA GLY A 15 -6.55 12.40 16.52
C GLY A 15 -7.84 11.91 15.88
N ALA A 16 -8.00 10.59 15.90
CA ALA A 16 -9.24 9.83 16.00
C ALA A 16 -10.51 10.66 16.22
N ALA A 17 -11.19 11.00 15.13
CA ALA A 17 -12.61 11.32 15.14
C ALA A 17 -13.23 10.67 13.89
N SER A 18 -13.75 9.47 14.09
CA SER A 18 -14.58 8.75 13.14
C SER A 18 -15.83 9.58 12.79
N LEU A 19 -15.92 10.03 11.54
CA LEU A 19 -17.18 10.37 10.90
C LEU A 19 -17.36 9.42 9.72
N GLY A 20 -18.24 8.44 9.91
CA GLY A 20 -18.58 7.46 8.89
C GLY A 20 -19.19 8.15 7.67
N ALA A 21 -18.47 8.14 6.56
CA ALA A 21 -19.07 8.20 5.25
C ALA A 21 -19.56 6.78 4.92
N ALA A 22 -20.87 6.59 4.90
CA ALA A 22 -21.46 5.33 4.48
C ALA A 22 -21.11 5.08 3.01
N PHE A 23 -20.23 4.11 2.76
CA PHE A 23 -20.02 3.55 1.44
C PHE A 23 -21.30 2.77 1.08
N THR A 24 -22.07 3.28 0.12
CA THR A 24 -23.17 2.51 -0.48
C THR A 24 -22.56 1.57 -1.53
N PRO A 25 -22.55 0.25 -1.33
CA PRO A 25 -22.05 -0.67 -2.33
C PRO A 25 -22.92 -0.59 -3.60
N THR A 26 -22.30 -0.75 -4.76
CA THR A 26 -23.04 -0.89 -6.01
C THR A 26 -23.88 -2.18 -5.96
N ALA A 27 -25.02 -2.19 -6.67
CA ALA A 27 -25.98 -3.29 -6.64
C ALA A 27 -25.38 -4.67 -7.03
N ALA A 28 -24.19 -4.70 -7.66
CA ALA A 28 -23.45 -5.91 -7.96
C ALA A 28 -22.70 -6.49 -6.74
N GLN A 29 -22.09 -5.66 -5.89
CA GLN A 29 -21.39 -6.09 -4.65
C GLN A 29 -22.35 -6.53 -3.54
N ALA A 30 -23.55 -5.95 -3.50
CA ALA A 30 -24.61 -6.37 -2.57
C ALA A 30 -25.25 -7.72 -2.97
N ALA A 31 -25.19 -8.11 -4.24
CA ALA A 31 -25.79 -9.36 -4.72
C ALA A 31 -24.92 -10.59 -4.42
N GLU A 32 -23.61 -10.42 -4.21
CA GLU A 32 -22.69 -11.52 -3.85
C GLU A 32 -22.68 -11.81 -2.34
N SER A 33 -22.91 -10.79 -1.49
CA SER A 33 -23.01 -10.95 -0.03
C SER A 33 -24.36 -11.49 0.46
N ALA A 34 -25.38 -11.52 -0.40
CA ALA A 34 -26.75 -11.92 -0.05
C ALA A 34 -27.11 -13.37 -0.46
N ARG A 35 -26.14 -14.23 -0.77
CA ARG A 35 -26.37 -15.68 -0.75
C ARG A 35 -26.23 -16.17 0.69
N GLN A 36 -27.36 -16.20 1.38
CA GLN A 36 -27.54 -16.85 2.67
C GLN A 36 -27.04 -18.31 2.62
N ASP A 37 -25.81 -18.54 3.06
CA ASP A 37 -25.21 -19.87 3.29
C ASP A 37 -25.85 -20.53 4.52
N HIS A 38 -27.08 -21.02 4.38
CA HIS A 38 -27.73 -21.86 5.37
C HIS A 38 -27.23 -23.31 5.20
N GLY A 39 -25.99 -23.59 5.63
CA GLY A 39 -25.50 -24.97 5.62
C GLY A 39 -24.06 -25.20 6.04
N ARG A 40 -23.16 -24.21 5.93
CA ARG A 40 -21.76 -24.40 6.33
C ARG A 40 -21.56 -24.14 7.83
N PRO A 41 -20.89 -25.03 8.58
CA PRO A 41 -20.51 -24.73 9.96
C PRO A 41 -19.55 -23.53 9.97
N LYS A 42 -19.92 -22.48 10.70
CA LYS A 42 -19.12 -21.26 10.84
C LYS A 42 -17.73 -21.59 11.40
N LYS A 43 -16.68 -21.07 10.77
CA LYS A 43 -15.31 -21.24 11.28
C LYS A 43 -15.10 -20.26 12.44
N ALA A 44 -15.10 -20.78 13.66
CA ALA A 44 -14.90 -19.99 14.86
C ALA A 44 -13.53 -20.22 15.50
N VAL A 45 -12.83 -19.13 15.81
CA VAL A 45 -11.53 -19.11 16.51
C VAL A 45 -11.61 -18.12 17.66
N VAL A 46 -11.04 -18.48 18.81
CA VAL A 46 -10.88 -17.59 19.96
C VAL A 46 -9.40 -17.35 20.17
N PHE A 47 -8.98 -16.09 20.12
CA PHE A 47 -7.66 -15.66 20.51
C PHE A 47 -7.73 -15.19 21.96
N ARG A 48 -7.29 -16.05 22.88
CA ARG A 48 -7.37 -15.84 24.32
C ARG A 48 -6.26 -14.91 24.79
N ASP A 49 -6.53 -14.11 25.82
CA ASP A 49 -5.49 -13.34 26.52
C ASP A 49 -4.64 -12.45 25.59
N VAL A 50 -5.31 -11.65 24.75
CA VAL A 50 -4.68 -10.65 23.88
C VAL A 50 -4.94 -9.23 24.38
N ARG A 51 -4.03 -8.29 24.11
CA ARG A 51 -4.19 -6.85 24.44
C ARG A 51 -4.36 -6.01 23.16
N PRO A 52 -5.59 -5.83 22.63
CA PRO A 52 -5.84 -4.95 21.48
C PRO A 52 -5.29 -3.54 21.75
N PHE A 53 -4.48 -3.01 20.81
CA PHE A 53 -3.82 -1.70 20.95
C PHE A 53 -3.09 -1.49 22.30
N ALA A 54 -2.56 -2.58 22.88
CA ALA A 54 -1.89 -2.58 24.17
C ALA A 54 -2.78 -2.17 25.36
N ALA A 55 -4.08 -2.48 25.30
CA ALA A 55 -5.00 -2.32 26.41
C ALA A 55 -4.44 -2.91 27.72
N LYS A 56 -4.72 -2.26 28.86
CA LYS A 56 -4.18 -2.66 30.17
C LYS A 56 -4.61 -4.07 30.57
N GLU A 57 -5.86 -4.43 30.26
CA GLU A 57 -6.41 -5.75 30.53
C GLU A 57 -6.43 -6.55 29.23
N ALA A 58 -6.02 -7.81 29.33
CA ALA A 58 -6.13 -8.75 28.23
C ALA A 58 -7.57 -9.26 28.11
N VAL A 59 -7.98 -9.58 26.88
CA VAL A 59 -9.32 -10.03 26.52
C VAL A 59 -9.25 -11.27 25.63
N ASP A 60 -10.37 -12.00 25.57
CA ASP A 60 -10.56 -13.07 24.59
C ASP A 60 -11.25 -12.49 23.35
N LEU A 61 -10.57 -12.52 22.20
CA LEU A 61 -11.11 -12.07 20.92
C LEU A 61 -11.79 -13.24 20.20
N THR A 62 -13.11 -13.17 20.04
CA THR A 62 -13.87 -14.16 19.27
C THR A 62 -13.94 -13.75 17.81
N VAL A 63 -13.57 -14.67 16.92
CA VAL A 63 -13.60 -14.49 15.47
C VAL A 63 -14.50 -15.55 14.85
N ILE A 64 -15.43 -15.11 14.00
CA ILE A 64 -16.38 -15.96 13.29
C ILE A 64 -16.32 -15.61 11.81
N ASP A 65 -16.00 -16.59 10.97
CA ASP A 65 -15.91 -16.44 9.51
C ASP A 65 -15.01 -15.27 9.09
N GLY A 66 -13.87 -15.15 9.78
CA GLY A 66 -12.84 -14.15 9.52
C GLY A 66 -13.13 -12.73 10.00
N ARG A 67 -14.23 -12.51 10.74
CA ARG A 67 -14.57 -11.21 11.33
C ARG A 67 -14.65 -11.29 12.84
N VAL A 68 -14.29 -10.19 13.51
CA VAL A 68 -14.43 -10.04 14.95
C VAL A 68 -15.91 -10.06 15.33
N SER A 69 -16.23 -10.76 16.41
CA SER A 69 -17.60 -11.00 16.88
C SER A 69 -17.76 -10.61 18.35
N ASP A 70 -18.88 -9.99 18.68
CA ASP A 70 -19.35 -9.75 20.05
C ASP A 70 -20.12 -10.95 20.64
N GLN A 71 -20.50 -11.91 19.80
CA GLN A 71 -21.17 -13.13 20.21
C GLN A 71 -20.21 -14.06 20.97
N PRO A 72 -20.71 -14.83 21.96
CA PRO A 72 -19.93 -15.88 22.60
C PRO A 72 -19.38 -16.88 21.59
N ALA A 73 -18.16 -17.33 21.81
CA ALA A 73 -17.53 -18.35 20.98
C ALA A 73 -18.40 -19.62 20.91
N PRO A 74 -18.72 -20.14 19.71
CA PRO A 74 -19.39 -21.42 19.56
C PRO A 74 -18.66 -22.56 20.28
N ARG A 75 -19.42 -23.53 20.80
CA ARG A 75 -18.85 -24.71 21.46
C ARG A 75 -17.93 -25.45 20.48
N GLY A 76 -16.68 -25.67 20.87
CA GLY A 76 -15.67 -26.35 20.04
C GLY A 76 -14.86 -25.41 19.14
N ALA A 77 -15.01 -24.09 19.27
CA ALA A 77 -14.13 -23.12 18.61
C ALA A 77 -12.65 -23.41 18.91
N LYS A 78 -11.80 -23.26 17.90
CA LYS A 78 -10.35 -23.40 18.05
C LYS A 78 -9.86 -22.29 18.98
N VAL A 79 -9.10 -22.63 20.02
CA VAL A 79 -8.51 -21.64 20.93
C VAL A 79 -7.04 -21.48 20.59
N ILE A 80 -6.61 -20.24 20.43
CA ILE A 80 -5.22 -19.83 20.22
C ILE A 80 -4.85 -18.94 21.40
N ASP A 81 -3.81 -19.33 22.13
CA ASP A 81 -3.33 -18.55 23.27
C ASP A 81 -2.50 -17.35 22.79
N GLY A 82 -2.95 -16.16 23.16
CA GLY A 82 -2.29 -14.88 22.91
C GLY A 82 -1.17 -14.59 23.90
N GLY A 83 -1.18 -15.21 25.09
CA GLY A 83 -0.13 -15.09 26.11
C GLY A 83 0.19 -13.65 26.52
N GLY A 84 -0.83 -12.81 26.67
CA GLY A 84 -0.72 -11.40 27.07
C GLY A 84 -0.06 -10.49 26.04
N ARG A 85 0.10 -10.94 24.78
CA ARG A 85 0.73 -10.14 23.72
C ARG A 85 -0.17 -9.00 23.27
N ILE A 86 0.45 -7.95 22.75
CA ILE A 86 -0.26 -6.85 22.09
C ILE A 86 -0.81 -7.38 20.76
N ALA A 87 -2.11 -7.19 20.53
CA ALA A 87 -2.73 -7.36 19.22
C ALA A 87 -2.80 -6.00 18.51
N LEU A 88 -2.19 -5.90 17.33
CA LEU A 88 -2.25 -4.69 16.50
C LEU A 88 -2.79 -5.02 15.11
N PRO A 89 -3.51 -4.08 14.45
CA PRO A 89 -4.00 -4.28 13.10
C PRO A 89 -2.86 -4.69 12.16
N SER A 90 -3.08 -5.69 11.32
CA SER A 90 -2.08 -6.05 10.31
C SER A 90 -1.85 -4.87 9.36
N LEU A 91 -0.61 -4.73 8.91
CA LEU A 91 -0.16 -3.59 8.12
C LEU A 91 -0.53 -3.77 6.64
N VAL A 92 -0.52 -2.68 5.88
CA VAL A 92 -0.85 -2.66 4.45
C VAL A 92 0.25 -1.92 3.70
N ASP A 93 0.83 -2.57 2.70
CA ASP A 93 1.85 -1.98 1.84
C ASP A 93 1.21 -1.35 0.60
N ALA A 94 0.93 -0.06 0.66
CA ALA A 94 0.18 0.63 -0.40
C ALA A 94 0.98 0.86 -1.68
N HIS A 95 2.27 0.51 -1.72
CA HIS A 95 3.13 0.71 -2.89
C HIS A 95 4.41 -0.14 -2.82
N ILE A 96 4.51 -1.19 -3.64
CA ILE A 96 5.68 -2.09 -3.70
C ILE A 96 5.93 -2.63 -5.13
N HIS A 97 7.18 -3.00 -5.46
CA HIS A 97 7.57 -3.59 -6.76
C HIS A 97 8.12 -5.02 -6.62
N PRO A 98 7.27 -6.04 -6.42
CA PRO A 98 7.73 -7.41 -6.17
C PRO A 98 8.25 -8.14 -7.40
N ASP A 99 8.00 -7.65 -8.61
CA ASP A 99 8.45 -8.24 -9.88
C ASP A 99 9.96 -8.09 -10.12
N LYS A 100 10.52 -6.95 -9.69
CA LYS A 100 11.94 -6.58 -9.84
C LYS A 100 12.85 -7.15 -8.76
N THR A 101 12.27 -7.61 -7.66
CA THR A 101 13.03 -7.99 -6.48
C THR A 101 14.02 -9.12 -6.77
N THR A 102 15.19 -9.03 -6.14
CA THR A 102 16.16 -10.13 -6.05
C THR A 102 16.10 -10.81 -4.69
N TRP A 103 14.99 -10.67 -3.96
CA TRP A 103 14.79 -11.31 -2.66
C TRP A 103 14.89 -12.85 -2.76
N GLY A 104 15.71 -13.44 -1.88
CA GLY A 104 16.03 -14.88 -1.92
C GLY A 104 16.95 -15.29 -3.07
N SER A 105 17.51 -14.35 -3.83
CA SER A 105 18.58 -14.58 -4.80
C SER A 105 19.92 -14.04 -4.28
N ASP A 106 21.01 -14.29 -5.03
CA ASP A 106 22.32 -13.73 -4.73
C ASP A 106 22.30 -12.19 -4.73
N TRP A 107 23.20 -11.60 -3.94
CA TRP A 107 23.35 -10.15 -3.87
C TRP A 107 23.80 -9.59 -5.22
N ILE A 108 23.08 -8.57 -5.72
CA ILE A 108 23.45 -7.86 -6.93
C ILE A 108 24.31 -6.62 -6.63
N THR A 109 25.41 -6.48 -7.37
CA THR A 109 26.22 -5.26 -7.36
C THR A 109 25.59 -4.21 -8.28
N ARG A 110 25.22 -3.06 -7.71
CA ARG A 110 24.58 -1.95 -8.45
C ARG A 110 25.62 -1.08 -9.15
N LYS A 111 25.20 -0.45 -10.25
CA LYS A 111 26.03 0.50 -11.01
C LYS A 111 25.52 1.92 -10.73
N PRO A 112 26.39 2.95 -10.78
CA PRO A 112 25.93 4.34 -10.69
C PRO A 112 24.83 4.62 -11.72
N ALA A 113 23.78 5.31 -11.29
CA ALA A 113 22.67 5.76 -12.12
C ALA A 113 22.49 7.27 -11.95
N SER A 114 22.27 7.99 -13.04
CA SER A 114 22.05 9.44 -13.05
C SER A 114 20.57 9.81 -13.24
N GLY A 115 19.69 8.82 -13.47
CA GLY A 115 18.25 9.03 -13.56
C GLY A 115 17.47 7.76 -13.89
N ILE A 116 16.16 7.90 -14.05
CA ILE A 116 15.19 6.81 -14.28
C ILE A 116 15.60 5.93 -15.47
N ALA A 117 16.12 6.50 -16.55
CA ALA A 117 16.54 5.74 -17.73
C ALA A 117 17.71 4.78 -17.45
N ASP A 118 18.67 5.18 -16.61
CA ASP A 118 19.79 4.32 -16.22
C ASP A 118 19.30 3.17 -15.34
N TYR A 119 18.39 3.46 -14.40
CA TYR A 119 17.77 2.43 -13.57
C TYR A 119 16.95 1.43 -14.40
N CYS A 120 16.17 1.90 -15.39
CA CYS A 120 15.48 1.01 -16.33
C CYS A 120 16.45 0.10 -17.08
N ALA A 121 17.57 0.62 -17.57
CA ALA A 121 18.56 -0.18 -18.28
C ALA A 121 19.21 -1.24 -17.37
N GLN A 122 19.52 -0.87 -16.12
CA GLN A 122 20.05 -1.81 -15.11
C GLN A 122 19.02 -2.87 -14.72
N ASP A 123 17.75 -2.49 -14.58
CA ASP A 123 16.66 -3.42 -14.30
C ASP A 123 16.49 -4.47 -15.40
N VAL A 124 16.57 -4.08 -16.68
CA VAL A 124 16.57 -5.02 -17.80
C VAL A 124 17.75 -6.00 -17.74
N GLU A 125 18.95 -5.53 -17.35
CA GLU A 125 20.11 -6.40 -17.17
C GLU A 125 19.89 -7.41 -16.03
N VAL A 126 19.36 -6.95 -14.90
CA VAL A 126 19.00 -7.83 -13.77
C VAL A 126 17.95 -8.85 -14.22
N PHE A 127 16.85 -8.41 -14.83
CA PHE A 127 15.78 -9.27 -15.32
C PHE A 127 16.31 -10.40 -16.23
N ARG A 128 17.18 -10.08 -17.18
CA ARG A 128 17.77 -11.06 -18.12
C ARG A 128 18.77 -12.03 -17.49
N THR A 129 19.33 -11.68 -16.34
CA THR A 129 20.37 -12.48 -15.66
C THR A 129 19.82 -13.27 -14.48
N GLN A 130 18.60 -13.01 -14.02
CA GLN A 130 17.96 -13.81 -12.99
C GLN A 130 17.68 -15.23 -13.50
N SER A 131 18.10 -16.23 -12.70
CA SER A 131 17.83 -17.64 -12.96
C SER A 131 16.42 -18.08 -12.53
N ARG A 132 15.90 -17.47 -11.45
CA ARG A 132 14.56 -17.73 -10.92
C ARG A 132 13.51 -16.94 -11.70
N PRO A 133 12.35 -17.51 -12.07
CA PRO A 133 11.25 -16.78 -12.69
C PRO A 133 10.73 -15.63 -11.82
N VAL A 134 10.04 -14.66 -12.44
CA VAL A 134 9.42 -13.52 -11.72
C VAL A 134 8.49 -14.02 -10.62
N GLY A 135 7.60 -14.97 -10.91
CA GLY A 135 6.64 -15.50 -9.94
C GLY A 135 7.28 -16.09 -8.68
N GLU A 136 8.41 -16.79 -8.81
CA GLU A 136 9.14 -17.31 -7.64
C GLU A 136 9.78 -16.20 -6.79
N ARG A 137 10.34 -15.17 -7.43
CA ARG A 137 10.98 -14.05 -6.72
C ARG A 137 9.93 -13.18 -6.02
N ALA A 138 8.85 -12.85 -6.74
CA ALA A 138 7.70 -12.12 -6.22
C ALA A 138 7.08 -12.88 -5.04
N TYR A 139 6.79 -14.18 -5.18
CA TYR A 139 6.31 -15.03 -4.09
C TYR A 139 7.25 -14.97 -2.88
N GLY A 140 8.57 -15.09 -3.08
CA GLY A 140 9.53 -15.04 -1.98
C GLY A 140 9.49 -13.74 -1.17
N LEU A 141 9.37 -12.59 -1.83
CA LEU A 141 9.24 -11.30 -1.17
C LEU A 141 7.87 -11.13 -0.50
N MET A 142 6.80 -11.49 -1.21
CA MET A 142 5.42 -11.33 -0.72
C MET A 142 5.15 -12.25 0.47
N ALA A 143 5.61 -13.50 0.42
CA ALA A 143 5.60 -14.43 1.54
C ALA A 143 6.36 -13.85 2.75
N HIS A 144 7.52 -13.25 2.51
CA HIS A 144 8.26 -12.55 3.57
C HIS A 144 7.45 -11.41 4.19
N ALA A 145 6.79 -10.58 3.37
CA ALA A 145 5.94 -9.50 3.85
C ALA A 145 4.81 -10.01 4.74
N VAL A 146 4.18 -11.13 4.38
CA VAL A 146 3.16 -11.80 5.21
C VAL A 146 3.73 -12.19 6.56
N THR A 147 4.94 -12.76 6.64
CA THR A 147 5.53 -13.11 7.94
C THR A 147 5.93 -11.88 8.78
N ARG A 148 6.03 -10.71 8.15
CA ARG A 148 6.15 -9.40 8.81
C ARG A 148 4.79 -8.77 9.15
N GLY A 149 3.68 -9.44 8.89
CA GLY A 149 2.35 -8.97 9.26
C GLY A 149 1.70 -8.02 8.25
N THR A 150 2.17 -8.00 7.00
CA THR A 150 1.46 -7.34 5.91
C THR A 150 0.27 -8.19 5.48
N ARG A 151 -0.95 -7.66 5.59
CA ARG A 151 -2.19 -8.36 5.17
C ARG A 151 -2.61 -8.05 3.75
N ALA A 152 -2.17 -6.93 3.20
CA ALA A 152 -2.52 -6.49 1.87
C ALA A 152 -1.41 -5.65 1.24
N MET A 153 -1.32 -5.66 -0.09
CA MET A 153 -0.41 -4.79 -0.82
C MET A 153 -0.91 -4.37 -2.21
N ARG A 154 -0.46 -3.19 -2.66
CA ARG A 154 -0.57 -2.77 -4.06
C ARG A 154 0.78 -2.93 -4.75
N ALA A 155 0.86 -3.95 -5.60
CA ALA A 155 2.05 -4.35 -6.33
C ALA A 155 2.08 -3.72 -7.72
N HIS A 156 3.05 -2.85 -7.97
CA HIS A 156 3.37 -2.37 -9.30
C HIS A 156 4.23 -3.42 -10.01
N ALA A 157 3.85 -3.76 -11.24
CA ALA A 157 4.51 -4.77 -12.04
C ALA A 157 4.85 -4.22 -13.42
N ASP A 158 6.11 -4.34 -13.83
CA ASP A 158 6.61 -3.69 -15.02
C ASP A 158 6.00 -4.23 -16.31
N VAL A 159 5.61 -3.29 -17.16
CA VAL A 159 5.11 -3.50 -18.51
C VAL A 159 5.93 -2.67 -19.48
N ALA A 160 6.76 -3.33 -20.27
CA ALA A 160 7.55 -2.71 -21.32
C ALA A 160 7.93 -3.76 -22.38
N PRO A 161 8.30 -3.37 -23.62
CA PRO A 161 8.77 -4.31 -24.63
C PRO A 161 9.92 -5.22 -24.18
N ALA A 162 10.72 -4.79 -23.20
CA ALA A 162 11.81 -5.59 -22.64
C ALA A 162 11.33 -6.78 -21.79
N TYR A 163 10.12 -6.70 -21.23
CA TYR A 163 9.55 -7.69 -20.30
C TYR A 163 8.28 -8.35 -20.85
N GLY A 164 7.61 -7.72 -21.82
CA GLY A 164 6.24 -8.06 -22.18
C GLY A 164 5.32 -7.83 -20.99
N LEU A 165 4.60 -8.89 -20.59
CA LEU A 165 3.75 -8.93 -19.40
C LEU A 165 4.30 -9.83 -18.28
N ALA A 166 5.56 -10.26 -18.37
CA ALA A 166 6.15 -11.21 -17.42
C ALA A 166 6.10 -10.73 -15.95
N GLY A 167 6.20 -9.41 -15.73
CA GLY A 167 6.01 -8.78 -14.42
C GLY A 167 4.61 -9.06 -13.87
N VAL A 168 3.58 -8.66 -14.64
CA VAL A 168 2.16 -8.85 -14.29
C VAL A 168 1.82 -10.32 -14.06
N GLU A 169 2.24 -11.20 -14.96
CA GLU A 169 1.99 -12.64 -14.87
C GLU A 169 2.64 -13.26 -13.63
N GLY A 170 3.89 -12.89 -13.33
CA GLY A 170 4.60 -13.40 -12.15
C GLY A 170 4.00 -12.91 -10.83
N VAL A 171 3.61 -11.64 -10.75
CA VAL A 171 2.92 -11.11 -9.55
C VAL A 171 1.53 -11.75 -9.39
N ALA A 172 0.80 -11.99 -10.49
CA ALA A 172 -0.48 -12.69 -10.45
C ALA A 172 -0.34 -14.15 -9.96
N GLU A 173 0.70 -14.87 -10.38
CA GLU A 173 1.02 -16.21 -9.87
C GLU A 173 1.28 -16.17 -8.35
N ALA A 174 2.08 -15.21 -7.88
CA ALA A 174 2.38 -15.06 -6.45
C ALA A 174 1.13 -14.70 -5.64
N ARG A 175 0.26 -13.82 -6.17
CA ARG A 175 -1.05 -13.49 -5.59
C ARG A 175 -1.92 -14.73 -5.41
N GLU A 176 -2.04 -15.57 -6.44
CA GLU A 176 -2.84 -16.81 -6.36
C GLU A 176 -2.32 -17.75 -5.28
N ARG A 177 -1.00 -17.92 -5.19
CA ARG A 177 -0.36 -18.80 -4.21
C ARG A 177 -0.48 -18.30 -2.76
N LEU A 178 -0.74 -17.00 -2.56
CA LEU A 178 -0.85 -16.36 -1.25
C LEU A 178 -2.28 -15.90 -0.95
N ALA A 179 -3.28 -16.33 -1.73
CA ALA A 179 -4.66 -15.84 -1.62
C ALA A 179 -5.33 -16.08 -0.25
N ASP A 180 -4.83 -17.06 0.53
CA ASP A 180 -5.32 -17.32 1.90
C ASP A 180 -4.62 -16.47 2.97
N ALA A 181 -3.63 -15.63 2.60
CA ALA A 181 -2.77 -14.91 3.54
C ALA A 181 -2.47 -13.44 3.17
N LEU A 182 -2.73 -13.03 1.93
CA LEU A 182 -2.38 -11.71 1.42
C LEU A 182 -3.35 -11.25 0.32
N ASP A 183 -3.97 -10.10 0.53
CA ASP A 183 -4.74 -9.41 -0.51
C ASP A 183 -3.81 -8.60 -1.42
N VAL A 184 -3.92 -8.73 -2.74
CA VAL A 184 -2.99 -8.08 -3.67
C VAL A 184 -3.74 -7.39 -4.81
N GLN A 185 -3.57 -6.06 -4.89
CA GLN A 185 -3.92 -5.27 -6.07
C GLN A 185 -2.70 -5.18 -6.99
N ILE A 186 -2.88 -5.40 -8.29
CA ILE A 186 -1.79 -5.35 -9.28
C ILE A 186 -1.95 -4.13 -10.19
N VAL A 187 -0.89 -3.34 -10.32
CA VAL A 187 -0.80 -2.20 -11.24
C VAL A 187 0.08 -2.58 -12.42
N ALA A 188 -0.47 -2.55 -13.65
CA ALA A 188 0.32 -2.64 -14.88
C ALA A 188 1.15 -1.35 -15.05
N PHE A 189 2.45 -1.41 -14.73
CA PHE A 189 3.27 -0.21 -14.58
C PHE A 189 4.25 -0.01 -15.75
N PRO A 190 4.10 1.06 -16.56
CA PRO A 190 4.97 1.32 -17.70
C PRO A 190 6.28 1.98 -17.26
N GLN A 191 7.14 1.28 -16.54
CA GLN A 191 8.38 1.81 -15.95
C GLN A 191 9.30 2.51 -16.96
N HIS A 192 9.29 2.07 -18.23
CA HIS A 192 10.10 2.66 -19.31
C HIS A 192 9.40 3.85 -20.01
N GLY A 193 8.26 4.31 -19.49
CA GLY A 193 7.37 5.29 -20.10
C GLY A 193 6.45 4.69 -21.16
N VAL A 194 5.40 5.40 -21.51
CA VAL A 194 4.33 4.93 -22.41
C VAL A 194 4.59 5.36 -23.84
N VAL A 195 4.79 6.66 -24.06
CA VAL A 195 4.96 7.23 -25.40
C VAL A 195 6.42 7.14 -25.84
N ARG A 196 7.36 7.40 -24.93
CA ARG A 196 8.80 7.33 -25.22
C ARG A 196 9.28 5.93 -25.59
N THR A 197 8.52 4.89 -25.22
CA THR A 197 8.88 3.49 -25.45
C THR A 197 7.82 2.83 -26.35
N PRO A 198 8.06 2.77 -27.67
CA PRO A 198 7.11 2.19 -28.62
C PRO A 198 6.73 0.75 -28.26
N GLY A 199 5.42 0.47 -28.25
CA GLY A 199 4.86 -0.83 -27.89
C GLY A 199 4.29 -0.90 -26.47
N THR A 200 4.70 -0.02 -25.55
CA THR A 200 4.19 -0.01 -24.16
C THR A 200 2.68 0.24 -24.12
N ALA A 201 2.16 1.19 -24.91
CA ALA A 201 0.72 1.49 -24.96
C ALA A 201 -0.14 0.26 -25.32
N GLN A 202 0.34 -0.57 -26.26
CA GLN A 202 -0.36 -1.80 -26.63
C GLN A 202 -0.30 -2.84 -25.50
N LEU A 203 0.85 -2.98 -24.83
CA LEU A 203 0.99 -3.88 -23.69
C LEU A 203 0.09 -3.47 -22.51
N LEU A 204 -0.02 -2.18 -22.18
CA LEU A 204 -0.94 -1.69 -21.15
C LEU A 204 -2.40 -2.02 -21.49
N LYS A 205 -2.79 -1.85 -22.75
CA LYS A 205 -4.12 -2.23 -23.24
C LYS A 205 -4.38 -3.73 -23.11
N ASP A 206 -3.38 -4.55 -23.42
CA ASP A 206 -3.47 -6.01 -23.30
C ASP A 206 -3.54 -6.44 -21.83
N ALA A 207 -2.77 -5.80 -20.94
CA ALA A 207 -2.85 -6.03 -19.49
C ALA A 207 -4.23 -5.66 -18.92
N ALA A 208 -4.75 -4.46 -19.23
CA ALA A 208 -6.07 -4.00 -18.78
C ALA A 208 -7.20 -4.90 -19.29
N ARG A 209 -7.11 -5.38 -20.54
CA ARG A 209 -8.08 -6.33 -21.11
C ARG A 209 -7.97 -7.72 -20.50
N GLY A 210 -6.77 -8.15 -20.11
CA GLY A 210 -6.48 -9.51 -19.66
C GLY A 210 -7.11 -9.88 -18.31
N GLY A 211 -7.57 -8.90 -17.54
CA GLY A 211 -8.26 -9.12 -16.25
C GLY A 211 -7.34 -9.58 -15.11
N LEU A 212 -6.02 -9.53 -15.29
CA LEU A 212 -5.05 -9.84 -14.24
C LEU A 212 -4.73 -8.62 -13.37
N VAL A 213 -4.95 -7.41 -13.87
CA VAL A 213 -4.59 -6.16 -13.20
C VAL A 213 -5.81 -5.43 -12.70
N ASP A 214 -5.66 -4.78 -11.55
CA ASP A 214 -6.69 -3.97 -10.92
C ASP A 214 -6.56 -2.51 -11.36
N MET A 215 -5.36 -2.10 -11.79
CA MET A 215 -5.05 -0.72 -12.18
C MET A 215 -4.03 -0.67 -13.33
N VAL A 216 -4.03 0.43 -14.07
CA VAL A 216 -2.95 0.82 -14.99
C VAL A 216 -2.13 1.96 -14.37
N GLY A 217 -0.83 1.95 -14.62
CA GLY A 217 0.09 2.94 -14.08
C GLY A 217 0.67 3.90 -15.11
N GLY A 218 1.33 4.94 -14.62
CA GLY A 218 2.09 5.91 -15.41
C GLY A 218 3.34 6.38 -14.68
N ILE A 219 4.26 7.03 -15.38
CA ILE A 219 5.49 7.55 -14.77
C ILE A 219 5.88 8.89 -15.39
N ASP A 220 6.12 9.89 -14.54
CA ASP A 220 6.63 11.23 -14.85
C ASP A 220 6.29 11.73 -16.27
N PRO A 221 5.01 12.07 -16.52
CA PRO A 221 4.53 12.38 -17.87
C PRO A 221 5.25 13.54 -18.56
N ILE A 222 5.90 14.43 -17.78
CA ILE A 222 6.68 15.55 -18.33
C ILE A 222 8.17 15.20 -18.41
N SER A 223 8.87 14.94 -17.29
CA SER A 223 10.33 14.85 -17.35
C SER A 223 10.85 13.55 -17.95
N PHE A 224 10.08 12.47 -17.83
CA PHE A 224 10.51 11.16 -18.30
C PHE A 224 9.84 10.79 -19.61
N ASP A 225 8.51 10.73 -19.66
CA ASP A 225 7.79 10.31 -20.88
C ASP A 225 7.70 11.40 -21.94
N GLN A 226 7.83 12.67 -21.53
CA GLN A 226 7.84 13.86 -22.41
C GLN A 226 6.58 13.99 -23.30
N ALA A 227 5.46 13.46 -22.82
CA ALA A 227 4.20 13.37 -23.56
C ALA A 227 3.03 13.35 -22.57
N MET A 228 2.88 14.45 -21.82
CA MET A 228 1.98 14.52 -20.67
C MET A 228 0.54 14.19 -21.05
N ASP A 229 0.01 14.87 -22.07
CA ASP A 229 -1.40 14.73 -22.45
C ASP A 229 -1.64 13.35 -23.07
N GLU A 230 -0.76 12.88 -23.94
CA GLU A 230 -0.88 11.57 -24.58
C GLU A 230 -0.81 10.40 -23.58
N GLN A 231 0.09 10.48 -22.59
CA GLN A 231 0.16 9.47 -21.55
C GLN A 231 -1.11 9.47 -20.70
N LEU A 232 -1.49 10.64 -20.16
CA LEU A 232 -2.65 10.73 -19.29
C LEU A 232 -3.94 10.33 -20.03
N ASP A 233 -4.15 10.80 -21.26
CA ASP A 233 -5.33 10.44 -22.05
C ASP A 233 -5.43 8.94 -22.30
N LEU A 234 -4.30 8.26 -22.59
CA LEU A 234 -4.29 6.81 -22.74
C LEU A 234 -4.67 6.11 -21.44
N LEU A 235 -4.01 6.44 -20.33
CA LEU A 235 -4.24 5.75 -19.05
C LEU A 235 -5.68 5.90 -18.58
N PHE A 236 -6.24 7.10 -18.74
CA PHE A 236 -7.61 7.40 -18.37
C PHE A 236 -8.65 6.78 -19.33
N ASP A 237 -8.39 6.68 -20.64
CA ASP A 237 -9.24 5.88 -21.57
C ASP A 237 -9.20 4.39 -21.21
N LEU A 238 -8.04 3.84 -20.83
CA LEU A 238 -7.94 2.44 -20.41
C LEU A 238 -8.74 2.18 -19.13
N ALA A 239 -8.63 3.08 -18.15
CA ALA A 239 -9.37 2.99 -16.88
C ALA A 239 -10.89 3.02 -17.10
N ASP A 240 -11.39 3.96 -17.90
CA ASP A 240 -12.82 4.07 -18.24
C ASP A 240 -13.31 2.86 -19.04
N ARG A 241 -12.56 2.44 -20.07
CA ARG A 241 -12.95 1.37 -20.99
C ARG A 241 -12.97 -0.02 -20.36
N TYR A 242 -12.03 -0.31 -19.46
CA TYR A 242 -11.84 -1.65 -18.88
C TYR A 242 -12.19 -1.74 -17.40
N ASP A 243 -12.72 -0.67 -16.81
CA ASP A 243 -13.14 -0.60 -15.40
C ASP A 243 -11.99 -0.90 -14.40
N VAL A 244 -10.79 -0.43 -14.72
CA VAL A 244 -9.60 -0.53 -13.86
C VAL A 244 -9.25 0.83 -13.24
N GLY A 245 -8.51 0.83 -12.13
CA GLY A 245 -8.01 2.05 -11.51
C GLY A 245 -6.79 2.65 -12.22
N VAL A 246 -6.34 3.82 -11.75
CA VAL A 246 -5.11 4.49 -12.21
C VAL A 246 -4.18 4.74 -11.03
N ASP A 247 -2.91 4.35 -11.12
CA ASP A 247 -1.88 4.67 -10.12
C ASP A 247 -0.59 5.20 -10.78
N ILE A 248 -0.38 6.52 -10.73
CA ILE A 248 0.71 7.20 -11.45
C ILE A 248 1.85 7.56 -10.51
N HIS A 249 3.06 7.11 -10.84
CA HIS A 249 4.29 7.57 -10.23
C HIS A 249 4.60 9.01 -10.64
N LEU A 250 4.62 9.91 -9.67
CA LEU A 250 4.92 11.33 -9.87
C LEU A 250 6.10 11.77 -8.99
N HIS A 251 7.30 11.65 -9.55
CA HIS A 251 8.55 12.14 -8.96
C HIS A 251 8.87 13.57 -9.39
N ASP A 252 8.27 14.04 -10.49
CA ASP A 252 8.41 15.42 -10.95
C ASP A 252 8.11 16.41 -9.82
N ARG A 253 9.01 17.38 -9.66
CA ARG A 253 8.92 18.45 -8.66
C ARG A 253 8.47 19.75 -9.33
N ASP A 254 8.35 20.79 -8.50
CA ASP A 254 8.08 22.16 -8.93
C ASP A 254 6.79 22.27 -9.77
N GLU A 255 6.78 23.20 -10.73
CA GLU A 255 5.66 23.44 -11.64
C GLU A 255 5.31 22.21 -12.49
N LYS A 256 6.30 21.36 -12.82
CA LYS A 256 6.05 20.14 -13.61
C LYS A 256 5.14 19.17 -12.85
N GLY A 257 5.48 18.88 -11.60
CA GLY A 257 4.68 17.97 -10.78
C GLY A 257 3.27 18.51 -10.54
N THR A 258 3.13 19.79 -10.20
CA THR A 258 1.79 20.38 -10.01
C THR A 258 0.98 20.45 -11.30
N LYS A 259 1.60 20.69 -12.45
CA LYS A 259 0.94 20.64 -13.75
C LYS A 259 0.39 19.25 -14.07
N VAL A 260 1.17 18.19 -13.82
CA VAL A 260 0.69 16.81 -13.98
C VAL A 260 -0.47 16.53 -13.04
N LEU A 261 -0.38 16.94 -11.77
CA LEU A 261 -1.43 16.70 -10.78
C LEU A 261 -2.76 17.37 -11.17
N ARG A 262 -2.72 18.60 -11.70
CA ARG A 262 -3.90 19.27 -12.26
C ARG A 262 -4.46 18.51 -13.47
N GLY A 263 -3.60 18.03 -14.37
CA GLY A 263 -4.02 17.22 -15.51
C GLY A 263 -4.69 15.89 -15.11
N ILE A 264 -4.23 15.27 -14.02
CA ILE A 264 -4.85 14.10 -13.40
C ILE A 264 -6.23 14.47 -12.84
N ILE A 265 -6.34 15.54 -12.06
CA ILE A 265 -7.61 16.05 -11.50
C ILE A 265 -8.64 16.31 -12.60
N GLU A 266 -8.24 16.99 -13.68
CA GLU A 266 -9.11 17.31 -14.81
C GLU A 266 -9.69 16.05 -15.46
N ARG A 267 -8.86 15.04 -15.71
CA ARG A 267 -9.28 13.78 -16.34
C ARG A 267 -10.12 12.91 -15.40
N THR A 268 -9.77 12.84 -14.12
CA THR A 268 -10.58 12.17 -13.10
C THR A 268 -11.98 12.76 -13.06
N ARG A 269 -12.11 14.08 -13.12
CA ARG A 269 -13.39 14.78 -13.16
C ARG A 269 -14.14 14.53 -14.47
N ALA A 270 -13.45 14.64 -15.61
CA ALA A 270 -14.07 14.51 -16.94
C ALA A 270 -14.67 13.12 -17.18
N LEU A 271 -14.02 12.07 -16.67
CA LEU A 271 -14.44 10.67 -16.84
C LEU A 271 -15.18 10.10 -15.62
N SER A 272 -15.50 10.93 -14.63
CA SER A 272 -16.20 10.48 -13.40
C SER A 272 -15.49 9.34 -12.66
N LEU A 273 -14.15 9.31 -12.68
CA LEU A 273 -13.33 8.27 -12.03
C LEU A 273 -13.07 8.55 -10.55
N ARG A 274 -14.01 9.19 -9.85
CA ARG A 274 -13.90 9.49 -8.42
C ARG A 274 -13.62 8.21 -7.63
N GLY A 275 -12.60 8.25 -6.76
CA GLY A 275 -12.20 7.11 -5.92
C GLY A 275 -11.37 6.03 -6.62
N LYS A 276 -11.11 6.15 -7.94
CA LYS A 276 -10.36 5.15 -8.72
C LYS A 276 -8.93 5.55 -9.06
N VAL A 277 -8.47 6.71 -8.58
CA VAL A 277 -7.16 7.27 -8.94
C VAL A 277 -6.28 7.40 -7.71
N THR A 278 -5.03 6.98 -7.85
CA THR A 278 -3.96 7.16 -6.88
C THR A 278 -2.77 7.84 -7.56
N VAL A 279 -2.07 8.70 -6.82
CA VAL A 279 -0.80 9.28 -7.29
C VAL A 279 0.28 8.95 -6.28
N SER A 280 1.32 8.29 -6.75
CA SER A 280 2.40 7.77 -5.92
C SER A 280 3.57 8.76 -5.85
N HIS A 281 4.18 8.86 -4.65
CA HIS A 281 5.28 9.75 -4.28
C HIS A 281 4.91 11.24 -4.16
N VAL A 282 4.46 11.84 -5.26
CA VAL A 282 3.98 13.23 -5.36
C VAL A 282 4.96 14.26 -4.78
N PHE A 283 6.23 14.14 -5.18
CA PHE A 283 7.34 14.93 -4.63
C PHE A 283 7.22 16.45 -4.83
N CYS A 284 6.27 16.94 -5.61
CA CYS A 284 5.98 18.36 -5.74
C CYS A 284 5.20 18.94 -4.54
N LEU A 285 4.36 18.16 -3.86
CA LEU A 285 3.46 18.66 -2.81
C LEU A 285 4.17 19.27 -1.60
N PRO A 286 5.25 18.67 -1.05
CA PRO A 286 5.92 19.21 0.13
C PRO A 286 6.52 20.61 -0.07
N PHE A 287 6.68 21.07 -1.31
CA PHE A 287 7.28 22.36 -1.64
C PHE A 287 6.25 23.48 -1.87
N LEU A 288 4.95 23.18 -1.82
CA LEU A 288 3.90 24.18 -2.00
C LEU A 288 3.76 25.09 -0.79
N GLY A 289 3.41 26.35 -1.04
CA GLY A 289 2.95 27.25 0.02
C GLY A 289 1.62 26.76 0.60
N GLU A 290 1.34 27.12 1.86
CA GLU A 290 0.17 26.60 2.60
C GLU A 290 -1.15 26.77 1.83
N ALA A 291 -1.41 27.95 1.26
CA ALA A 291 -2.64 28.20 0.50
C ALA A 291 -2.75 27.38 -0.79
N GLU A 292 -1.62 27.12 -1.46
CA GLU A 292 -1.59 26.29 -2.67
C GLU A 292 -1.78 24.81 -2.32
N LEU A 293 -1.17 24.36 -1.22
CA LEU A 293 -1.37 23.01 -0.69
C LEU A 293 -2.83 22.80 -0.27
N ASP A 294 -3.46 23.76 0.41
CA ASP A 294 -4.87 23.68 0.80
C ASP A 294 -5.80 23.58 -0.41
N THR A 295 -5.55 24.39 -1.43
CA THR A 295 -6.33 24.34 -2.68
C THR A 295 -6.17 22.98 -3.35
N MET A 296 -4.92 22.51 -3.49
CA MET A 296 -4.62 21.22 -4.11
C MET A 296 -5.22 20.05 -3.33
N ALA A 297 -5.11 20.06 -1.99
CA ALA A 297 -5.67 19.02 -1.13
C ALA A 297 -7.21 18.97 -1.21
N GLY A 298 -7.86 20.14 -1.26
CA GLY A 298 -9.31 20.22 -1.49
C GLY A 298 -9.73 19.61 -2.82
N ASP A 299 -9.04 19.95 -3.92
CA ASP A 299 -9.34 19.38 -5.25
C ASP A 299 -9.14 17.85 -5.30
N LEU A 300 -8.11 17.34 -4.61
CA LEU A 300 -7.86 15.89 -4.50
C LEU A 300 -8.97 15.18 -3.70
N ALA A 301 -9.40 15.76 -2.57
CA ALA A 301 -10.47 15.22 -1.75
C ALA A 301 -11.84 15.23 -2.47
N ASP A 302 -12.12 16.30 -3.22
CA ASP A 302 -13.32 16.47 -4.05
C ASP A 302 -13.47 15.41 -5.15
N LEU A 303 -12.38 14.72 -5.50
CA LEU A 303 -12.38 13.61 -6.45
C LEU A 303 -11.95 12.27 -5.83
N ASP A 304 -11.73 12.23 -4.52
CA ASP A 304 -11.25 11.05 -3.79
C ASP A 304 -9.99 10.43 -4.46
N ILE A 305 -9.05 11.30 -4.82
CA ILE A 305 -7.74 10.90 -5.34
C ILE A 305 -6.84 10.59 -4.14
N ALA A 306 -6.45 9.33 -4.01
CA ALA A 306 -5.53 8.89 -2.97
C ALA A 306 -4.08 9.23 -3.31
N LEU A 307 -3.23 9.33 -2.29
CA LEU A 307 -1.80 9.50 -2.46
C LEU A 307 -1.02 8.40 -1.74
N THR A 308 0.16 8.05 -2.24
CA THR A 308 1.09 7.19 -1.50
C THR A 308 2.43 7.89 -1.28
N THR A 309 3.06 7.59 -0.15
CA THR A 309 4.41 8.01 0.17
C THR A 309 5.25 6.81 0.55
N VAL A 310 6.56 6.88 0.28
CA VAL A 310 7.54 5.87 0.69
C VAL A 310 8.48 6.42 1.77
N ALA A 311 8.18 7.62 2.26
CA ALA A 311 8.96 8.38 3.24
C ALA A 311 10.48 8.40 2.95
N PRO A 312 10.91 8.83 1.75
CA PRO A 312 12.30 8.66 1.33
C PRO A 312 13.29 9.57 2.09
N ASN A 313 12.84 10.76 2.52
CA ASN A 313 13.57 11.69 3.38
C ASN A 313 12.64 12.83 3.85
N GLU A 314 13.17 13.70 4.72
CA GLU A 314 12.43 14.83 5.34
C GLU A 314 11.81 15.81 4.32
N SER A 315 12.46 16.02 3.17
CA SER A 315 12.03 17.04 2.19
C SER A 315 11.04 16.51 1.16
N LEU A 316 10.84 15.18 1.10
CA LEU A 316 10.07 14.51 0.05
C LEU A 316 8.92 13.66 0.61
N VAL A 317 8.78 13.59 1.93
CA VAL A 317 7.62 12.96 2.57
C VAL A 317 6.40 13.89 2.44
N LEU A 318 5.24 13.30 2.12
CA LEU A 318 3.98 14.04 2.01
C LEU A 318 3.61 14.74 3.34
N PRO A 319 2.96 15.92 3.28
CA PRO A 319 2.39 16.58 4.46
C PRO A 319 1.11 15.86 4.94
N ILE A 320 1.26 14.64 5.48
CA ILE A 320 0.17 13.69 5.77
C ILE A 320 -0.94 14.33 6.63
N THR A 321 -0.60 15.01 7.72
CA THR A 321 -1.60 15.63 8.61
C THR A 321 -2.49 16.62 7.86
N LYS A 322 -1.87 17.53 7.09
CA LYS A 322 -2.60 18.52 6.30
C LYS A 322 -3.47 17.86 5.24
N LEU A 323 -2.98 16.82 4.58
CA LEU A 323 -3.78 16.05 3.61
C LEU A 323 -4.98 15.37 4.26
N HIS A 324 -4.81 14.78 5.45
CA HIS A 324 -5.89 14.17 6.22
C HIS A 324 -6.94 15.19 6.70
N GLU A 325 -6.54 16.42 7.05
CA GLU A 325 -7.48 17.51 7.40
C GLU A 325 -8.47 17.82 6.27
N HIS A 326 -8.06 17.61 5.01
CA HIS A 326 -8.93 17.74 3.83
C HIS A 326 -9.66 16.43 3.46
N GLY A 327 -9.38 15.33 4.15
CA GLY A 327 -9.95 14.01 3.83
C GLY A 327 -9.27 13.27 2.68
N VAL A 328 -8.04 13.67 2.30
CA VAL A 328 -7.24 12.94 1.30
C VAL A 328 -6.67 11.67 1.95
N ARG A 329 -6.94 10.50 1.35
CA ARG A 329 -6.38 9.22 1.81
C ARG A 329 -4.90 9.15 1.49
N VAL A 330 -4.06 8.83 2.49
CA VAL A 330 -2.62 8.67 2.30
C VAL A 330 -2.13 7.32 2.81
N GLY A 331 -1.49 6.57 1.92
CA GLY A 331 -0.91 5.26 2.19
C GLY A 331 0.62 5.31 2.26
N LEU A 332 1.20 4.42 3.05
CA LEU A 332 2.64 4.21 3.12
C LEU A 332 3.03 2.94 2.35
N GLY A 333 4.14 2.97 1.63
CA GLY A 333 4.63 1.81 0.90
C GLY A 333 6.12 1.56 0.99
N SER A 334 6.52 0.34 0.64
CA SER A 334 7.92 -0.10 0.65
C SER A 334 8.75 0.43 -0.51
N ASP A 335 8.13 0.70 -1.66
CA ASP A 335 8.80 0.91 -2.95
C ASP A 335 9.57 -0.34 -3.43
N GLY A 336 10.64 -0.15 -4.21
CA GLY A 336 11.60 -1.19 -4.53
C GLY A 336 12.25 -1.82 -3.29
N VAL A 337 12.28 -3.16 -3.25
CA VAL A 337 12.89 -3.95 -2.16
C VAL A 337 13.96 -4.85 -2.75
N ARG A 338 15.22 -4.53 -2.46
CA ARG A 338 16.40 -5.26 -2.96
C ARG A 338 16.32 -5.54 -4.46
N ASP A 339 16.43 -4.49 -5.25
CA ASP A 339 16.40 -4.54 -6.71
C ASP A 339 17.46 -3.58 -7.30
N SER A 340 17.49 -3.37 -8.62
CA SER A 340 18.44 -2.46 -9.27
C SER A 340 18.25 -0.98 -8.86
N TRP A 341 17.06 -0.60 -8.39
CA TRP A 341 16.69 0.76 -7.99
C TRP A 341 17.14 1.07 -6.56
N SER A 342 16.96 0.13 -5.65
CA SER A 342 17.21 0.31 -4.22
C SER A 342 17.89 -0.90 -3.59
N PRO A 343 18.99 -0.71 -2.82
CA PRO A 343 19.53 -1.74 -1.95
C PRO A 343 18.75 -1.87 -0.63
N PHE A 344 17.90 -0.89 -0.32
CA PHE A 344 17.16 -0.81 0.93
C PHE A 344 15.80 -1.52 0.82
N GLY A 345 15.06 -1.51 1.92
CA GLY A 345 13.78 -2.19 2.04
C GLY A 345 13.93 -3.64 2.51
N ASN A 346 12.90 -4.09 3.22
CA ASN A 346 12.78 -5.44 3.76
C ASN A 346 11.33 -5.96 3.73
N ALA A 347 10.44 -5.25 3.01
CA ALA A 347 9.00 -5.51 2.98
C ALA A 347 8.34 -5.66 4.37
N ASP A 348 8.92 -5.01 5.39
CA ASP A 348 8.35 -4.88 6.72
C ASP A 348 7.75 -3.47 6.86
N MET A 349 6.42 -3.38 6.89
CA MET A 349 5.73 -2.10 7.01
C MET A 349 5.89 -1.44 8.38
N LEU A 350 6.29 -2.17 9.43
CA LEU A 350 6.65 -1.58 10.73
C LEU A 350 8.01 -0.89 10.63
N HIS A 351 8.94 -1.47 9.89
CA HIS A 351 10.19 -0.80 9.54
C HIS A 351 9.94 0.44 8.69
N ARG A 352 9.00 0.39 7.74
CA ARG A 352 8.61 1.58 6.97
C ARG A 352 7.92 2.64 7.84
N ALA A 353 7.06 2.26 8.79
CA ALA A 353 6.46 3.18 9.77
C ALA A 353 7.50 3.81 10.70
N HIS A 354 8.52 3.05 11.11
CA HIS A 354 9.67 3.56 11.86
C HIS A 354 10.43 4.61 11.04
N ILE A 355 10.73 4.33 9.77
CA ILE A 355 11.39 5.29 8.86
C ILE A 355 10.55 6.54 8.71
N LEU A 356 9.23 6.42 8.54
CA LEU A 356 8.32 7.56 8.50
C LEU A 356 8.55 8.46 9.71
N GLY A 357 8.42 7.91 10.93
CA GLY A 357 8.64 8.67 12.17
C GLY A 357 10.02 9.31 12.25
N TRP A 358 11.06 8.57 11.83
CA TRP A 358 12.44 9.05 11.81
C TRP A 358 12.63 10.25 10.88
N VAL A 359 12.19 10.15 9.62
CA VAL A 359 12.39 11.23 8.64
C VAL A 359 11.50 12.44 8.90
N THR A 360 10.41 12.26 9.66
CA THR A 360 9.52 13.35 10.09
C THR A 360 9.86 13.93 11.46
N ASP A 361 10.98 13.51 12.09
CA ASP A 361 11.42 13.98 13.41
C ASP A 361 10.35 13.83 14.51
N VAL A 362 9.62 12.72 14.51
CA VAL A 362 8.56 12.41 15.48
C VAL A 362 9.15 12.15 16.86
N ARG A 363 8.50 12.69 17.91
CA ARG A 363 8.98 12.60 19.30
C ARG A 363 7.91 12.24 20.33
N LEU A 364 6.63 12.30 19.98
CA LEU A 364 5.53 12.03 20.91
C LEU A 364 4.88 10.67 20.66
N ASP A 365 4.24 10.12 21.70
CA ASP A 365 3.58 8.80 21.66
C ASP A 365 2.43 8.75 20.65
N ASP A 366 1.65 9.82 20.56
CA ASP A 366 0.54 9.96 19.60
C ASP A 366 1.05 10.04 18.16
N GLU A 367 2.14 10.77 17.94
CA GLU A 367 2.83 10.83 16.64
C GLU A 367 3.39 9.46 16.22
N LEU A 368 4.04 8.72 17.13
CA LEU A 368 4.52 7.36 16.86
C LEU A 368 3.38 6.40 16.53
N SER A 369 2.27 6.50 17.26
CA SER A 369 1.06 5.70 17.02
C SER A 369 0.41 6.07 15.67
N ALA A 370 0.49 7.35 15.27
CA ALA A 370 0.04 7.80 13.96
C ALA A 370 0.90 7.22 12.82
N CYS A 371 2.22 7.12 12.97
CA CYS A 371 3.07 6.43 11.98
C CYS A 371 2.61 4.98 11.75
N TYR A 372 2.30 4.25 12.82
CA TYR A 372 1.74 2.89 12.73
C TYR A 372 0.40 2.90 11.98
N THR A 373 -0.49 3.82 12.33
CA THR A 373 -1.82 3.94 11.75
C THR A 373 -1.76 4.23 10.24
N VAL A 374 -0.83 5.08 9.79
CA VAL A 374 -0.62 5.33 8.35
C VAL A 374 -0.21 4.04 7.62
N GLY A 375 0.69 3.23 8.21
CA GLY A 375 1.10 1.93 7.65
C GLY A 375 0.06 0.81 7.75
N ALA A 376 -0.98 0.98 8.58
CA ALA A 376 -2.08 0.03 8.71
C ALA A 376 -3.34 0.55 8.00
N HIS A 377 -4.06 1.46 8.65
CA HIS A 377 -5.34 1.99 8.17
C HIS A 377 -5.17 2.95 6.99
N GLY A 378 -4.10 3.75 6.94
CA GLY A 378 -3.84 4.61 5.77
C GLY A 378 -3.65 3.81 4.48
N GLY A 379 -2.90 2.70 4.54
CA GLY A 379 -2.80 1.76 3.44
C GLY A 379 -4.13 1.07 3.10
N ALA A 380 -4.90 0.67 4.13
CA ALA A 380 -6.24 0.10 3.94
C ALA A 380 -7.18 1.10 3.24
N ASP A 381 -7.15 2.37 3.63
CA ASP A 381 -7.91 3.45 3.01
C ASP A 381 -7.56 3.57 1.53
N VAL A 382 -6.28 3.65 1.18
CA VAL A 382 -5.82 3.74 -0.23
C VAL A 382 -6.29 2.56 -1.08
N MET A 383 -6.28 1.36 -0.50
CA MET A 383 -6.68 0.12 -1.19
C MET A 383 -8.19 -0.16 -1.14
N GLY A 384 -8.98 0.59 -0.36
CA GLY A 384 -10.42 0.38 -0.21
C GLY A 384 -10.79 -0.82 0.67
N LEU A 385 -10.01 -1.07 1.73
CA LEU A 385 -10.18 -2.21 2.65
C LEU A 385 -10.77 -1.76 4.00
N ASP A 386 -11.58 -2.62 4.62
CA ASP A 386 -12.09 -2.42 5.98
C ASP A 386 -10.94 -2.28 7.00
N HIS A 387 -11.05 -1.38 7.97
CA HIS A 387 -10.07 -1.25 9.05
C HIS A 387 -10.14 -2.43 10.02
N ALA A 388 -8.99 -3.02 10.38
CA ALA A 388 -8.89 -4.10 11.36
C ALA A 388 -8.81 -3.53 12.80
N ASP A 389 -9.84 -2.78 13.21
CA ASP A 389 -9.85 -2.00 14.47
C ASP A 389 -10.35 -2.77 15.70
N PHE A 390 -10.51 -4.08 15.58
CA PHE A 390 -11.05 -5.00 16.60
C PHE A 390 -12.50 -4.73 17.02
N ARG A 391 -13.27 -3.90 16.31
CA ARG A 391 -14.70 -3.77 16.55
C ARG A 391 -15.47 -4.96 15.98
N PRO A 392 -16.66 -5.30 16.50
CA PRO A 392 -17.53 -6.30 15.89
C PRO A 392 -17.77 -6.00 14.41
N GLY A 393 -17.56 -6.99 13.55
CA GLY A 393 -17.63 -6.87 12.10
C GLY A 393 -16.30 -6.51 11.43
N ALA A 394 -15.30 -5.99 12.14
CA ALA A 394 -13.99 -5.72 11.57
C ALA A 394 -13.31 -7.03 11.10
N PRO A 395 -12.51 -6.99 10.03
CA PRO A 395 -11.70 -8.13 9.62
C PRO A 395 -10.76 -8.54 10.75
N ALA A 396 -10.63 -9.85 10.96
CA ALA A 396 -9.72 -10.42 11.96
C ALA A 396 -8.30 -10.54 11.40
N ASP A 397 -7.71 -9.39 11.06
CA ASP A 397 -6.35 -9.28 10.53
C ASP A 397 -5.48 -8.53 11.54
N PHE A 398 -4.63 -9.26 12.25
CA PHE A 398 -3.78 -8.66 13.27
C PHE A 398 -2.50 -9.43 13.49
N VAL A 399 -1.52 -8.74 14.07
CA VAL A 399 -0.28 -9.32 14.55
C VAL A 399 -0.30 -9.42 16.07
N LEU A 400 0.31 -10.47 16.62
CA LEU A 400 0.63 -10.58 18.03
C LEU A 400 2.11 -10.30 18.24
N VAL A 401 2.41 -9.26 19.02
CA VAL A 401 3.77 -8.79 19.29
C VAL A 401 4.01 -8.63 20.79
N ARG A 402 5.28 -8.69 21.18
CA ARG A 402 5.71 -8.37 22.54
C ARG A 402 5.94 -6.87 22.67
N GLY A 403 5.59 -6.31 23.82
CA GLY A 403 5.78 -4.89 24.12
C GLY A 403 4.81 -4.39 25.18
N GLU A 404 4.94 -3.11 25.51
CA GLU A 404 4.15 -2.41 26.53
C GLU A 404 3.12 -1.46 25.90
N CYS A 405 3.46 -0.82 24.79
CA CYS A 405 2.59 0.14 24.08
C CYS A 405 2.89 0.21 22.58
N VAL A 406 1.99 0.80 21.78
CA VAL A 406 2.19 0.98 20.33
C VAL A 406 3.44 1.81 19.98
N PRO A 407 3.74 2.93 20.66
CA PRO A 407 4.98 3.68 20.44
C PRO A 407 6.24 2.82 20.54
N GLN A 408 6.32 1.96 21.58
CA GLN A 408 7.43 1.03 21.74
C GLN A 408 7.52 0.06 20.57
N VAL A 409 6.40 -0.49 20.09
CA VAL A 409 6.40 -1.42 18.95
C VAL A 409 6.98 -0.75 17.69
N VAL A 410 6.67 0.53 17.44
CA VAL A 410 7.23 1.29 16.31
C VAL A 410 8.74 1.51 16.46
N VAL A 411 9.22 1.81 17.68
CA VAL A 411 10.64 2.07 17.94
C VAL A 411 11.46 0.78 17.91
N ASP A 412 11.04 -0.24 18.66
CA ASP A 412 11.78 -1.48 18.88
C ASP A 412 11.64 -2.47 17.70
N MET A 413 10.60 -2.31 16.88
CA MET A 413 10.29 -3.17 15.72
C MET A 413 10.34 -4.68 16.08
N PRO A 414 9.57 -5.15 17.08
CA PRO A 414 9.64 -6.53 17.53
C PRO A 414 9.22 -7.52 16.42
N GLN A 415 9.70 -8.75 16.56
CA GLN A 415 9.23 -9.87 15.76
C GLN A 415 7.71 -10.09 15.96
N ARG A 416 7.03 -10.49 14.88
CA ARG A 416 5.63 -10.90 14.94
C ARG A 416 5.60 -12.38 15.35
N ASP A 417 5.23 -12.63 16.61
CA ASP A 417 5.14 -13.98 17.16
C ASP A 417 4.03 -14.78 16.45
N VAL A 418 2.93 -14.10 16.10
CA VAL A 418 1.80 -14.66 15.33
C VAL A 418 1.29 -13.61 14.35
N VAL A 419 1.00 -14.02 13.12
CA VAL A 419 0.27 -13.20 12.13
C VAL A 419 -1.05 -13.87 11.82
N VAL A 420 -2.13 -13.09 11.87
CA VAL A 420 -3.49 -13.52 11.60
C VAL A 420 -4.03 -12.78 10.38
N HIS A 421 -4.64 -13.53 9.46
CA HIS A 421 -5.34 -13.02 8.28
C HIS A 421 -6.67 -13.79 8.14
N GLY A 422 -7.78 -13.07 8.03
CA GLY A 422 -9.13 -13.65 7.98
C GLY A 422 -9.42 -14.59 9.16
N GLY A 423 -8.87 -14.31 10.35
CA GLY A 423 -9.00 -15.17 11.53
C GLY A 423 -8.17 -16.46 11.50
N GLN A 424 -7.40 -16.72 10.45
CA GLN A 424 -6.46 -17.83 10.35
C GLN A 424 -5.07 -17.37 10.74
N VAL A 425 -4.33 -18.22 11.46
CA VAL A 425 -2.90 -17.96 11.67
C VAL A 425 -2.16 -18.35 10.39
N VAL A 426 -1.51 -17.37 9.77
CA VAL A 426 -0.79 -17.51 8.50
C VAL A 426 0.73 -17.47 8.67
N ALA A 427 1.22 -16.95 9.81
CA ALA A 427 2.62 -17.06 10.18
C ALA A 427 2.81 -17.21 11.69
N ARG A 428 3.88 -17.89 12.08
CA ARG A 428 4.35 -18.01 13.46
C ARG A 428 5.85 -17.80 13.51
N GLU A 429 6.31 -17.00 14.45
CA GLU A 429 7.73 -16.77 14.70
C GLU A 429 8.51 -16.42 13.41
N GLY A 430 7.90 -15.64 12.51
CA GLY A 430 8.52 -15.19 11.26
C GLY A 430 8.48 -16.19 10.10
N GLU A 431 7.82 -17.33 10.24
CA GLU A 431 7.66 -18.37 9.22
C GLU A 431 6.18 -18.57 8.85
N LEU A 432 5.89 -18.84 7.57
CA LEU A 432 4.53 -19.19 7.11
C LEU A 432 4.09 -20.57 7.64
N VAL A 433 2.78 -20.78 7.83
CA VAL A 433 2.22 -22.04 8.37
C VAL A 433 1.11 -22.67 7.55
#